data_AF-A0AAW2JN87-F1
#
_entry.id   AF-A0AAW2JN87-F1
#
_cell.length_a   1.000
_cell.length_b   1.000
_cell.length_c   1.000
_cell.angle_alpha   90.00
_cell.angle_beta   90.00
_cell.angle_gamma   90.00
#
_symmetry.space_group_name_H-M   'P 1'
#
loop_
_entity.id
_entity.type
_entity.pdbx_description
1 polymer ?
#
loop_
_entity_poly.entity_id
_entity_poly.type
_entity_poly.pdbx_seq_one_letter_code
_entity_poly.pdbx_strand_id
1 'polypeptide(L)' 'MKHEDLQGISPDVITHRLNMNPDAKPVKQKKRMFSAERSQTIKEEVEKLLKLNMCDPAVPGVASQRGLSPEAELKMALMH' A
#
# COMPACT_ATOMS: atom_id res chain seq x y z
N MET A 1 -3.69 9.40 -19.81
CA MET A 1 -4.36 10.09 -18.69
C MET A 1 -3.43 11.20 -18.26
N LYS A 2 -3.88 12.46 -18.31
CA LYS A 2 -3.01 13.61 -18.00
C LYS A 2 -3.03 13.86 -16.49
N HIS A 3 -1.95 14.41 -15.95
CA HIS A 3 -1.79 14.70 -14.52
C HIS A 3 -2.91 15.57 -13.94
N GLU A 4 -3.50 16.43 -14.77
CA GLU A 4 -4.60 17.34 -14.44
C GLU A 4 -5.92 16.63 -14.13
N ASP A 5 -6.16 15.43 -14.68
CA ASP A 5 -7.42 14.71 -14.52
C ASP A 5 -7.61 14.12 -13.10
N LEU A 6 -6.51 13.98 -12.34
CA LEU A 6 -6.48 13.25 -11.06
C LEU A 6 -6.57 14.16 -9.83
N GLN A 7 -6.47 15.48 -9.99
CA GLN A 7 -6.47 16.44 -8.88
C GLN A 7 -7.75 17.30 -8.80
N GLY A 8 -8.64 17.22 -9.80
CA GLY A 8 -9.69 18.23 -9.99
C GLY A 8 -11.14 17.77 -9.81
N ILE A 9 -11.40 16.50 -9.49
CA ILE A 9 -12.78 15.99 -9.43
C ILE A 9 -13.25 15.90 -7.98
N SER A 10 -14.35 16.59 -7.66
CA SER A 10 -14.95 16.58 -6.32
C SER A 10 -15.32 15.14 -5.90
N PRO A 11 -15.01 14.70 -4.67
CA PRO A 11 -15.40 13.41 -4.14
C PRO A 11 -16.91 13.17 -4.27
N ASP A 12 -17.73 14.22 -4.16
CA ASP A 12 -19.19 14.12 -4.29
C ASP A 12 -19.64 13.65 -5.68
N VAL A 13 -18.81 13.83 -6.71
CA VAL A 13 -19.11 13.47 -8.10
C VAL A 13 -18.61 12.06 -8.45
N ILE A 14 -17.55 11.57 -7.80
CA ILE A 14 -16.86 10.31 -8.17
C ILE A 14 -16.81 9.26 -7.07
N THR A 15 -17.42 9.48 -5.90
CA THR A 15 -17.45 8.46 -4.85
C THR A 15 -18.30 7.27 -5.29
N HIS A 16 -17.64 6.16 -5.64
CA HIS A 16 -18.30 4.90 -5.90
C HIS A 16 -18.44 4.09 -4.61
N ARG A 17 -19.67 3.72 -4.26
CA ARG A 17 -19.94 2.83 -3.12
C ARG A 17 -19.89 1.37 -3.56
N LEU A 18 -18.94 0.62 -3.01
CA LEU A 18 -18.88 -0.83 -3.20
C LEU A 18 -20.09 -1.49 -2.52
N ASN A 19 -20.74 -2.44 -3.22
CA ASN A 19 -21.83 -3.24 -2.66
C ASN A 19 -21.26 -4.33 -1.74
N MET A 20 -20.93 -3.95 -0.50
CA MET A 20 -20.38 -4.85 0.52
C MET A 20 -21.44 -5.18 1.59
N ASN A 21 -21.43 -6.42 2.08
CA ASN A 21 -22.22 -6.80 3.23
C ASN A 21 -21.67 -6.09 4.49
N PRO A 22 -22.46 -5.25 5.19
CA PRO A 22 -22.00 -4.53 6.38
C PRO A 22 -21.60 -5.44 7.54
N ASP A 23 -22.13 -6.66 7.60
CA ASP A 23 -21.82 -7.65 8.64
C ASP A 23 -20.57 -8.49 8.31
N ALA A 24 -19.97 -8.29 7.14
CA ALA A 24 -18.77 -9.02 6.74
C ALA A 24 -17.56 -8.59 7.59
N LYS A 25 -16.87 -9.57 8.17
CA LYS A 25 -15.66 -9.33 8.95
C LYS A 25 -14.48 -8.98 8.04
N PRO A 26 -13.66 -7.97 8.37
CA PRO A 26 -12.44 -7.67 7.62
C PRO A 26 -11.48 -8.86 7.60
N VAL A 27 -10.92 -9.18 6.43
CA VAL A 27 -9.94 -10.25 6.27
C VAL A 27 -8.54 -9.65 6.14
N LYS A 28 -7.67 -9.95 7.11
CA LYS A 28 -6.26 -9.55 7.05
C LYS A 28 -5.49 -10.47 6.10
N GLN A 29 -5.11 -9.95 4.95
CA GLN A 29 -4.26 -10.68 4.00
C GLN A 29 -2.80 -10.70 4.47
N LYS A 30 -2.11 -11.82 4.25
CA LYS A 30 -0.67 -11.94 4.56
C LYS A 30 0.14 -11.09 3.58
N LYS A 31 1.06 -10.27 4.08
CA LYS A 31 2.00 -9.50 3.24
C LYS A 31 2.78 -10.45 2.34
N ARG A 32 2.81 -10.16 1.03
CA ARG A 32 3.65 -10.86 0.07
C ARG A 32 5.09 -10.38 0.20
N MET A 33 6.03 -11.31 0.22
CA MET A 33 7.46 -11.01 0.17
C MET A 33 7.88 -10.79 -1.28
N PHE A 34 8.62 -9.72 -1.53
CA PHE A 34 9.20 -9.40 -2.83
C PHE A 34 10.73 -9.42 -2.72
N SER A 35 11.44 -9.53 -3.85
CA SER A 35 12.89 -9.33 -3.89
C SER A 35 13.24 -7.89 -3.51
N ALA A 36 14.48 -7.64 -3.10
CA ALA A 36 14.96 -6.29 -2.74
C ALA A 36 14.72 -5.27 -3.87
N GLU A 37 15.11 -5.64 -5.09
CA GLU A 37 14.91 -4.83 -6.30
C GLU A 37 13.43 -4.43 -6.49
N ARG A 38 12.52 -5.42 -6.48
CA ARG A 38 11.08 -5.15 -6.64
C ARG A 38 10.52 -4.33 -5.48
N SER A 39 11.01 -4.55 -4.27
CA SER A 39 10.58 -3.79 -3.09
C SER A 39 10.95 -2.31 -3.20
N GLN A 40 12.11 -2.00 -3.79
CA GLN A 40 12.54 -0.63 -4.06
C GLN A 40 11.62 0.03 -5.10
N THR A 41 11.39 -0.62 -6.24
CA THR A 41 10.49 -0.08 -7.28
C THR A 41 9.07 0.15 -6.75
N ILE A 42 8.54 -0.80 -5.97
CA ILE A 42 7.21 -0.65 -5.34
C ILE A 42 7.19 0.57 -4.42
N LYS A 43 8.24 0.80 -3.62
CA LYS A 43 8.32 1.94 -2.70
C LYS A 43 8.30 3.27 -3.47
N GLU A 44 9.08 3.37 -4.54
CA GLU A 44 9.15 4.58 -5.37
C GLU A 44 7.80 4.88 -6.04
N GLU A 45 7.11 3.88 -6.58
CA GLU A 45 5.79 4.07 -7.18
C GLU A 45 4.73 4.44 -6.14
N VAL A 46 4.75 3.82 -4.96
CA VAL A 46 3.84 4.17 -3.86
C VAL A 46 4.07 5.63 -3.42
N GLU A 47 5.31 6.09 -3.35
CA GLU A 47 5.63 7.48 -3.02
C GLU A 47 5.09 8.46 -4.07
N LYS A 48 5.20 8.12 -5.37
CA LYS A 48 4.58 8.92 -6.44
C LYS A 48 3.06 8.99 -6.30
N LEU A 49 2.40 7.86 -6.01
CA LEU A 49 0.94 7.82 -5.83
C LEU A 49 0.46 8.59 -4.59
N LEU A 50 1.23 8.54 -3.50
CA LEU A 50 0.95 9.32 -2.29
C LEU A 50 1.02 10.82 -2.58
N LYS A 51 2.02 11.27 -3.36
CA LYS A 51 2.13 12.68 -3.79
C LYS A 51 0.94 13.15 -4.64
N LEU A 52 0.25 12.22 -5.31
CA LEU A 52 -0.93 12.49 -6.12
C LEU A 52 -2.25 12.37 -5.33
N ASN A 53 -2.21 12.09 -4.02
CA ASN A 53 -3.39 11.83 -3.19
C ASN A 53 -4.31 10.72 -3.74
N MET A 54 -3.75 9.76 -4.49
CA MET A 54 -4.51 8.62 -5.03
C MET A 54 -4.53 7.42 -4.08
N CYS A 55 -3.67 7.45 -3.07
CA CYS A 55 -3.54 6.40 -2.08
C CYS A 55 -3.46 7.06 -0.71
N ASP A 56 -4.29 6.62 0.24
CA ASP A 56 -4.20 7.09 1.62
C ASP A 56 -3.25 6.19 2.42
N PRO A 57 -2.38 6.76 3.28
CA PRO A 57 -1.60 5.97 4.21
C PRO A 57 -2.54 5.27 5.19
N ALA A 58 -2.33 3.97 5.39
CA ALA A 58 -3.17 3.18 6.28
C ALA A 58 -3.17 3.77 7.71
N VAL A 59 -4.36 3.97 8.28
CA VAL A 59 -4.57 4.57 9.61
C VAL A 59 -4.00 3.64 10.71
N PRO A 60 -3.27 4.17 11.72
CA PRO A 60 -2.65 3.36 12.77
C PRO A 60 -3.69 2.87 13.79
N GLY A 61 -4.33 1.75 13.47
CA GLY A 61 -5.11 0.91 14.39
C GLY A 61 -4.95 -0.59 14.10
N VAL A 62 -4.20 -0.92 13.05
CA VAL A 62 -3.82 -2.28 12.64
C VAL A 62 -2.30 -2.37 12.57
N ALA A 63 -1.63 -2.19 13.72
CA ALA A 63 -0.20 -2.42 13.82
C ALA A 63 0.12 -3.89 13.47
N SER A 64 0.59 -4.13 12.25
CA SER A 64 1.26 -5.36 11.88
C SER A 64 2.76 -5.08 11.90
N GLN A 65 3.36 -5.09 13.08
CA GLN A 65 4.81 -5.19 13.22
C GLN A 65 5.27 -6.52 12.61
N ARG A 66 5.44 -6.59 11.29
CA ARG A 66 6.18 -7.65 10.61
C ARG A 66 6.90 -7.05 9.40
N GLY A 67 7.84 -6.15 9.68
CA GLY A 67 9.11 -6.22 8.97
C GLY A 67 9.77 -7.56 9.32
N LEU A 68 10.59 -8.10 8.42
CA LEU A 68 11.52 -9.15 8.85
C LEU A 68 12.39 -8.55 9.97
N SER A 69 12.78 -9.36 10.95
CA SER A 69 13.75 -8.86 11.92
C SER A 69 15.00 -8.41 11.14
N PRO A 70 15.71 -7.35 11.59
CA PRO A 70 16.97 -6.94 10.97
C PRO A 70 17.96 -8.11 10.81
N GLU A 71 17.88 -9.10 11.69
CA GLU A 71 18.64 -10.35 11.62
C GLU A 71 18.25 -11.24 10.43
N ALA A 72 16.96 -11.35 10.10
CA ALA A 72 16.49 -12.11 8.94
C ALA A 72 16.79 -11.40 7.61
N GLU A 73 16.85 -10.07 7.61
CA GLU A 73 17.32 -9.29 6.47
C GLU A 73 18.83 -9.49 6.25
N LEU A 74 19.63 -9.47 7.33
CA LEU A 74 21.07 -9.73 7.30
C LEU A 74 21.40 -11.16 6.85
N LYS A 75 20.65 -12.17 7.32
CA LYS A 75 20.81 -13.58 6.91
C LYS A 75 20.48 -13.81 5.43
N MET A 76 19.54 -13.07 4.86
CA MET A 76 19.29 -13.11 3.41
C MET A 76 20.39 -12.39 2.63
N ALA A 77 20.90 -11.26 3.12
CA ALA A 77 21.98 -10.52 2.47
C ALA A 77 23.32 -11.27 2.47
N LEU A 78 23.58 -12.11 3.47
CA LEU A 78 24.81 -12.93 3.57
C LEU A 78 24.77 -14.25 2.78
N MET A 79 23.64 -14.62 2.16
CA MET A 79 23.51 -15.87 1.40
C MET A 79 23.69 -15.70 -0.12
N HIS A 80 24.36 -14.62 -0.56
CA HIS A 80 24.82 -14.43 -1.94
C HIS A 80 26.35 -14.36 -2.00
#